data_AF-A0A1B8Q570-F1
#
_entry.id   AF-A0A1B8Q570-F1
#
_cell.length_a   1.000
_cell.length_b   1.000
_cell.length_c   1.000
_cell.angle_alpha   90.00
_cell.angle_beta   90.00
_cell.angle_gamma   90.00
#
_symmetry.space_group_name_H-M   'P 1'
#
loop_
_entity.id
_entity.type
_entity.pdbx_description
1 polymer ?
#
loop_
_entity_poly.entity_id
_entity_poly.type
_entity_poly.pdbx_seq_one_letter_code
_entity_poly.pdbx_strand_id
1 'polypeptide(L)'
;MFNLGLFELGLFGVIALIILGPEKLIITARTLGKWYGNFRRMSARLQSELVSELELTEVQNALKAEIDEIRASEAKMKAQMQELQAKIRQTDQMARTNQSAILDNWQEIQDAKQDAQNTDTKSINPQANTPRYDTLPLTYRFFLLGDYDKKRRLPPAPFLPNYKADKLLYQGGV
;
A
#
# COMPACT_ATOMS: atom_id res chain seq x y z
N MET A 1 18.69 -13.72 1.47
CA MET A 1 20.10 -13.90 1.05
C MET A 1 20.26 -15.36 0.65
N PHE A 2 20.23 -15.65 -0.65
CA PHE A 2 20.40 -17.01 -1.17
C PHE A 2 21.89 -17.26 -1.35
N ASN A 3 22.50 -17.91 -0.35
CA ASN A 3 23.88 -18.38 -0.44
C ASN A 3 23.86 -19.71 -1.20
N LEU A 4 23.71 -19.64 -2.53
CA LEU A 4 23.86 -20.81 -3.42
C LEU A 4 25.34 -20.99 -3.73
N GLY A 5 26.08 -21.56 -2.78
CA GLY A 5 27.46 -21.97 -2.97
C GLY A 5 27.57 -23.38 -3.56
N LEU A 6 28.82 -23.79 -3.85
CA LEU A 6 29.11 -25.16 -4.29
C LEU A 6 28.74 -26.20 -3.22
N PHE A 7 28.85 -25.84 -1.93
CA PHE A 7 28.54 -26.74 -0.82
C PHE A 7 27.03 -27.01 -0.72
N GLU A 8 26.21 -25.96 -0.80
CA GLU A 8 24.75 -26.08 -0.78
C GLU A 8 24.23 -26.83 -2.00
N LEU A 9 24.79 -26.57 -3.18
CA LEU A 9 24.45 -27.33 -4.40
C LEU A 9 24.82 -28.81 -4.26
N GLY A 10 25.97 -29.12 -3.66
CA GLY A 10 26.39 -30.48 -3.34
C GLY A 10 25.42 -31.18 -2.38
N LEU A 11 25.00 -30.50 -1.31
CA LEU A 11 24.03 -31.02 -0.35
C LEU A 11 22.67 -31.32 -1.01
N PHE A 12 22.16 -30.42 -1.85
CA PHE A 12 20.97 -30.66 -2.65
C PHE A 12 21.16 -31.83 -3.63
N GLY A 13 22.34 -31.97 -4.22
CA GLY A 13 22.70 -33.11 -5.06
C GLY A 13 22.62 -34.44 -4.29
N VAL A 14 23.15 -34.50 -3.06
CA VAL A 14 23.05 -35.68 -2.19
C VAL A 14 21.59 -36.00 -1.85
N ILE A 15 20.79 -34.99 -1.47
CA ILE A 15 19.37 -35.17 -1.18
C ILE A 15 18.62 -35.68 -2.43
N ALA A 16 18.90 -35.11 -3.60
CA ALA A 16 18.32 -35.54 -4.86
C ALA A 16 18.73 -36.99 -5.21
N LEU A 17 19.97 -37.39 -4.94
CA LEU A 17 20.42 -38.77 -5.10
C LEU A 17 19.66 -39.74 -4.20
N ILE A 18 19.37 -39.35 -2.95
CA ILE A 18 18.63 -40.19 -2.00
C ILE A 18 17.16 -40.34 -2.45
N ILE A 19 16.51 -39.25 -2.83
CA ILE A 19 15.08 -39.25 -3.18
C ILE A 19 14.84 -39.90 -4.53
N LEU A 20 15.62 -39.50 -5.53
CA LEU A 20 15.39 -39.84 -6.92
C LEU A 20 16.21 -41.05 -7.36
N GLY A 21 17.37 -41.27 -6.73
CA GLY A 21 18.35 -42.28 -7.11
C GLY A 21 19.41 -41.75 -8.11
N PRO A 22 20.62 -42.33 -8.12
CA PRO A 22 21.72 -41.90 -9.01
C PRO A 22 21.38 -42.02 -10.49
N GLU A 23 20.65 -43.07 -10.87
CA GLU A 23 20.26 -43.30 -12.27
C GLU A 23 19.31 -42.21 -12.77
N LYS A 24 18.32 -41.86 -11.96
CA LYS A 24 17.26 -40.93 -12.32
C LYS A 24 17.72 -39.47 -12.28
N LEU A 25 18.63 -39.10 -11.37
CA LEU A 25 19.22 -37.75 -11.34
C LEU A 25 19.95 -37.43 -12.65
N ILE A 26 20.80 -38.34 -13.14
CA ILE A 26 21.53 -38.15 -14.40
C ILE A 26 20.56 -38.03 -15.59
N ILE A 27 19.49 -38.84 -15.61
CA ILE A 27 18.45 -38.78 -16.64
C ILE A 27 17.71 -37.42 -16.59
N THR A 28 17.34 -36.95 -15.40
CA THR A 28 16.67 -35.66 -15.21
C THR A 28 17.57 -34.48 -15.57
N ALA A 29 18.86 -34.52 -15.20
CA ALA A 29 19.83 -33.50 -15.58
C ALA A 29 19.98 -33.39 -17.10
N ARG A 30 20.00 -34.53 -17.82
CA ARG A 30 20.02 -34.54 -19.30
C ARG A 30 18.74 -33.95 -19.88
N THR A 31 17.58 -34.26 -19.31
CA THR A 31 16.29 -33.73 -19.78
C THR A 31 16.17 -32.23 -19.55
N LEU A 32 16.49 -31.77 -18.33
CA LEU A 32 16.52 -30.35 -17.97
C LEU A 32 17.54 -29.58 -18.81
N GLY A 33 18.72 -30.17 -19.07
CA GLY A 33 19.73 -29.58 -19.93
C GLY A 33 19.24 -29.37 -21.37
N LYS A 34 18.52 -30.35 -21.94
CA LYS A 34 17.89 -30.20 -23.26
C LYS A 34 16.85 -29.07 -23.26
N TRP A 35 15.99 -29.01 -22.24
CA TRP A 35 14.98 -27.95 -22.11
C TRP A 35 15.60 -26.56 -21.94
N TYR A 36 16.60 -26.44 -21.07
CA TYR A 36 17.33 -25.19 -20.86
C TYR A 36 18.06 -24.74 -22.13
N GLY A 37 18.69 -25.66 -22.86
CA GLY A 37 19.33 -25.37 -24.15
C GLY A 37 18.33 -24.89 -25.20
N ASN A 38 17.16 -25.53 -25.28
CA ASN A 38 16.10 -25.12 -26.19
C ASN A 38 15.54 -23.74 -25.81
N PHE A 39 15.32 -23.46 -24.53
CA PHE A 39 14.88 -22.16 -24.03
C PHE A 39 15.94 -21.07 -24.28
N ARG A 40 17.23 -21.38 -24.08
CA ARG A 40 18.33 -20.46 -24.37
C ARG A 40 18.40 -20.11 -25.86
N ARG A 41 18.16 -21.09 -26.75
CA ARG A 41 18.08 -20.85 -28.19
C ARG A 41 16.84 -20.06 -28.59
N MET A 42 15.69 -20.36 -27.97
CA MET A 42 14.43 -19.65 -28.22
C MET A 42 14.53 -18.18 -27.80
N SER A 43 15.07 -17.90 -26.61
CA SER A 43 15.34 -16.52 -26.16
C SER A 43 16.35 -15.80 -27.05
N ALA A 44 17.40 -16.47 -27.53
CA ALA A 44 18.36 -15.87 -28.47
C ALA A 44 17.70 -15.55 -29.83
N ARG A 45 16.77 -16.38 -30.32
CA ARG A 45 16.01 -16.13 -31.55
C ARG A 45 15.03 -14.99 -31.41
N LEU A 46 14.28 -14.93 -30.31
CA LEU A 46 13.41 -13.80 -29.99
C LEU A 46 14.22 -12.50 -29.91
N GLN A 47 15.39 -12.53 -29.27
CA GLN A 47 16.29 -11.38 -29.24
C GLN A 47 16.77 -10.99 -30.64
N SER A 48 17.17 -11.94 -31.49
CA SER A 48 17.65 -11.62 -32.83
C SER A 48 16.56 -11.14 -33.77
N GLU A 49 15.35 -11.69 -33.68
CA GLU A 49 14.19 -11.31 -34.51
C GLU A 49 13.62 -9.95 -34.07
N LEU A 50 13.54 -9.70 -32.75
CA LEU A 50 13.21 -8.37 -32.21
C LEU A 50 14.25 -7.32 -32.60
N VAL A 51 15.53 -7.69 -32.72
CA VAL A 51 16.61 -6.77 -33.11
C VAL A 51 16.69 -6.54 -34.63
N SER A 52 16.22 -7.49 -35.45
CA SER A 52 16.32 -7.39 -36.91
C SER A 52 15.11 -6.75 -37.59
N GLU A 53 13.93 -6.72 -36.96
CA GLU A 53 12.72 -6.08 -37.52
C GLU A 53 12.28 -4.79 -36.81
N LEU A 54 12.79 -4.48 -35.61
CA LEU A 54 12.59 -3.18 -34.98
C LEU A 54 13.80 -2.30 -35.26
N GLU A 55 13.62 -1.19 -35.96
CA GLU A 55 14.52 -0.04 -35.85
C GLU A 55 14.68 0.30 -34.36
N LEU A 56 15.81 -0.11 -33.77
CA LEU A 56 16.17 0.01 -32.35
C LEU A 56 16.11 1.43 -31.80
N THR A 57 15.85 2.43 -32.64
CA THR A 57 15.62 3.82 -32.26
C THR A 57 14.27 3.99 -31.58
N GLU A 58 13.20 3.35 -32.03
CA GLU A 58 11.84 3.73 -31.59
C GLU A 58 11.45 3.15 -30.22
N VAL A 59 11.70 1.86 -29.98
CA VAL A 59 11.45 1.23 -28.66
C VAL A 59 12.43 1.73 -27.59
N GLN A 60 13.69 1.93 -27.96
CA GLN A 60 14.66 2.51 -27.03
C GLN A 60 14.28 3.96 -26.68
N ASN A 61 13.78 4.75 -27.64
CA ASN A 61 13.30 6.10 -27.39
C ASN A 61 12.01 6.10 -26.55
N ALA A 62 11.08 5.18 -26.80
CA ALA A 62 9.86 5.05 -25.99
C ALA A 62 10.19 4.71 -24.53
N LEU A 63 11.08 3.75 -24.29
CA LEU A 63 11.48 3.36 -22.94
C LEU A 63 12.27 4.47 -22.23
N LYS A 64 13.15 5.19 -22.95
CA LYS A 64 13.85 6.37 -22.42
C LYS A 64 12.87 7.49 -22.05
N ALA A 65 11.89 7.77 -22.92
CA ALA A 65 10.87 8.78 -22.67
C ALA A 65 10.03 8.45 -21.43
N GLU A 66 9.63 7.19 -21.25
CA GLU A 66 8.87 6.74 -20.08
C GLU A 66 9.71 6.84 -18.78
N ILE A 67 10.99 6.48 -18.83
CA ILE A 67 11.90 6.63 -17.68
C ILE A 67 12.10 8.11 -17.33
N ASP A 68 12.24 8.98 -18.32
CA ASP A 68 12.40 10.42 -18.10
C ASP A 68 11.10 11.05 -17.55
N GLU A 69 9.93 10.60 -18.01
CA GLU A 69 8.64 10.99 -17.47
C GLU A 69 8.50 10.55 -15.99
N ILE A 70 8.86 9.31 -15.67
CA ILE A 70 8.86 8.82 -14.28
C ILE A 70 9.80 9.66 -13.42
N ARG A 71 11.02 9.96 -13.86
CA ARG A 71 11.95 10.82 -13.11
C ARG A 71 11.42 12.24 -12.91
N ALA A 72 10.79 12.81 -13.93
CA ALA A 72 10.15 14.11 -13.82
C ALA A 72 8.98 14.08 -12.83
N SER A 73 8.20 13.00 -12.82
CA SER A 73 7.10 12.79 -11.86
C SER A 73 7.62 12.66 -10.43
N GLU A 74 8.72 11.93 -10.21
CA GLU A 74 9.37 11.80 -8.90
C GLU A 74 9.92 13.14 -8.40
N ALA A 75 10.54 13.93 -9.28
CA ALA A 75 11.05 15.26 -8.94
C ALA A 75 9.92 16.21 -8.54
N LYS A 76 8.80 16.21 -9.27
CA LYS A 76 7.60 16.97 -8.93
C LYS A 76 7.00 16.51 -7.60
N MET A 77 6.91 15.19 -7.38
CA MET A 77 6.40 14.62 -6.13
C MET A 77 7.29 15.00 -4.94
N LYS A 78 8.61 14.97 -5.09
CA LYS A 78 9.55 15.43 -4.06
C LYS A 78 9.38 16.92 -3.76
N ALA A 79 9.25 17.76 -4.77
CA ALA A 79 9.01 19.19 -4.59
C ALA A 79 7.68 19.46 -3.85
N GLN A 80 6.60 18.78 -4.25
CA GLN A 80 5.30 18.86 -3.56
C GLN A 80 5.38 18.37 -2.11
N MET A 81 6.13 17.29 -1.84
CA MET A 81 6.31 16.78 -0.49
C MET A 81 7.08 17.78 0.40
N GLN A 82 8.09 18.45 -0.16
CA GLN A 82 8.84 19.50 0.55
C GLN A 82 7.98 20.72 0.85
N GLU A 83 7.16 21.17 -0.11
CA GLU A 83 6.22 22.27 0.10
C GLU A 83 5.16 21.90 1.16
N LEU A 84 4.64 20.67 1.09
CA LEU A 84 3.69 20.17 2.07
C LEU A 84 4.31 20.10 3.47
N GLN A 85 5.56 19.63 3.59
CA GLN A 85 6.28 19.62 4.85
C GLN A 85 6.50 21.04 5.40
N ALA A 86 6.79 22.02 4.54
CA ALA A 86 6.92 23.42 4.94
C ALA A 86 5.58 24.00 5.44
N LYS A 87 4.46 23.71 4.74
CA LYS A 87 3.11 24.12 5.16
C LYS A 87 2.67 23.46 6.46
N ILE A 88 3.00 22.19 6.67
CA ILE A 88 2.73 21.48 7.94
C ILE A 88 3.51 22.15 9.07
N ARG A 89 4.81 22.44 8.90
CA ARG A 89 5.61 23.14 9.92
C ARG A 89 5.07 24.53 10.26
N GLN A 90 4.62 25.29 9.26
CA GLN A 90 3.99 26.60 9.51
C GLN A 90 2.66 26.46 10.24
N THR A 91 1.83 25.49 9.84
CA THR A 91 0.56 25.19 10.52
C THR A 91 0.80 24.76 11.97
N ASP A 92 1.80 23.92 12.23
CA ASP A 92 2.18 23.51 13.59
C ASP A 92 2.64 24.68 14.45
N GLN A 93 3.39 25.63 13.87
CA GLN A 93 3.81 26.84 14.57
C GLN A 93 2.61 27.74 14.89
N MET A 94 1.72 27.98 13.92
CA MET A 94 0.50 28.76 14.13
C MET A 94 -0.42 28.10 15.16
N ALA A 95 -0.55 26.78 15.14
CA ALA A 95 -1.32 26.02 16.11
C ALA A 95 -0.75 26.17 17.52
N ARG A 96 0.58 26.13 17.68
CA ARG A 96 1.24 26.36 18.98
C ARG A 96 1.04 27.79 19.48
N THR A 97 1.20 28.80 18.62
CA THR A 97 1.00 30.21 19.00
C THR A 97 -0.45 30.51 19.38
N ASN A 98 -1.40 29.95 18.65
CA ASN A 98 -2.83 30.05 18.99
C ASN A 98 -3.13 29.32 20.30
N GLN A 99 -2.53 28.14 20.52
CA GLN A 99 -2.71 27.39 21.76
C GLN A 99 -2.15 28.15 22.97
N SER A 100 -0.96 28.76 22.88
CA SER A 100 -0.42 29.59 23.97
C SER A 100 -1.25 30.83 24.22
N ALA A 101 -1.71 31.52 23.17
CA ALA A 101 -2.59 32.69 23.31
C ALA A 101 -3.94 32.34 23.95
N ILE A 102 -4.48 31.15 23.67
CA ILE A 102 -5.70 30.65 24.32
C ILE A 102 -5.44 30.35 25.80
N LEU A 103 -4.30 29.72 26.13
CA LEU A 103 -3.93 29.43 27.52
C LEU A 103 -3.70 30.70 28.34
N ASP A 104 -2.99 31.69 27.78
CA ASP A 104 -2.73 32.99 28.42
C ASP A 104 -4.04 33.76 28.66
N ASN A 105 -4.93 33.81 27.66
CA ASN A 105 -6.26 34.45 27.79
C ASN A 105 -7.15 33.76 28.85
N TRP A 106 -7.11 32.42 28.95
CA TRP A 106 -7.83 31.71 30.01
C TRP A 106 -7.32 32.04 31.40
N GLN A 107 -6.02 32.33 31.52
CA GLN A 107 -5.38 32.70 32.78
C GLN A 107 -5.73 34.14 33.18
N GLU A 108 -5.73 35.07 32.22
CA GLU A 108 -6.15 36.47 32.40
C GLU A 108 -7.63 36.59 32.82
N ILE A 109 -8.51 35.73 32.28
CA ILE A 109 -9.94 35.67 32.69
C ILE A 109 -10.10 35.14 34.14
N GLN A 110 -9.17 34.33 34.64
CA GLN A 110 -9.22 33.86 36.04
C GLN A 110 -8.73 34.93 37.02
N ASP A 111 -7.69 35.67 36.65
CA ASP A 111 -7.17 36.77 37.47
C ASP A 111 -8.17 37.94 37.51
N ALA A 112 -8.80 38.27 36.37
CA ALA A 112 -9.86 39.30 36.30
C ALA A 112 -11.16 38.92 37.05
N LYS A 113 -11.38 37.63 37.36
CA LYS A 113 -12.53 37.16 38.15
C LYS A 113 -12.33 37.28 39.66
N GLN A 114 -11.12 37.49 40.16
CA GLN A 114 -10.87 37.70 41.60
C GLN A 114 -11.22 39.13 42.04
N ASP A 115 -11.20 40.11 41.12
CA ASP A 115 -11.46 41.52 41.43
C ASP A 115 -12.94 41.94 41.28
N ALA A 116 -13.81 41.03 40.84
CA ALA A 116 -15.22 41.32 40.54
C ALA A 116 -16.24 40.51 41.38
N GLN A 117 -15.89 40.13 42.61
CA GLN A 117 -16.85 39.52 43.57
C GLN A 117 -17.71 40.55 44.32
N ASN A 118 -18.19 41.58 43.64
CA ASN A 118 -19.21 42.47 44.21
C ASN A 118 -20.08 43.07 43.09
N THR A 119 -20.95 42.26 42.49
CA THR A 119 -22.33 42.64 42.12
C THR A 119 -23.07 41.48 41.44
N ASP A 120 -24.38 41.49 41.64
CA ASP A 120 -25.34 40.40 41.46
C ASP A 120 -25.57 39.87 40.03
N THR A 121 -26.03 38.61 40.00
CA THR A 121 -26.89 37.96 38.99
C THR A 121 -26.54 38.13 37.50
N LYS A 122 -26.09 37.03 36.87
CA LYS A 122 -26.90 36.30 35.88
C LYS A 122 -26.17 35.06 35.37
N SER A 123 -26.91 33.97 35.31
CA SER A 123 -26.58 32.74 34.60
C SER A 123 -26.19 33.02 33.13
N ILE A 124 -24.94 32.70 32.77
CA ILE A 124 -24.56 32.40 31.39
C ILE A 124 -23.75 31.11 31.45
N ASN A 125 -24.35 30.03 30.95
CA ASN A 125 -23.67 28.77 30.70
C ASN A 125 -23.15 28.81 29.25
N PRO A 126 -21.85 29.03 29.00
CA PRO A 126 -21.30 28.79 27.69
C PRO A 126 -21.13 27.27 27.52
N GLN A 127 -22.12 26.65 26.87
CA GLN A 127 -21.97 25.32 26.29
C GLN A 127 -20.80 25.36 25.30
N ALA A 128 -19.65 24.90 25.75
CA ALA A 128 -18.46 24.73 24.93
C ALA A 128 -18.69 23.58 23.94
N ASN A 129 -18.90 23.98 22.69
CA ASN A 129 -18.93 23.13 21.51
C ASN A 129 -17.53 22.49 21.34
N THR A 130 -17.36 21.27 21.85
CA THR A 130 -16.21 20.42 21.53
C THR A 130 -16.68 19.38 20.53
N PRO A 131 -16.05 19.24 19.35
CA PRO A 131 -16.37 18.13 18.47
C PRO A 131 -15.97 16.85 19.19
N ARG A 132 -16.97 16.12 19.71
CA ARG A 132 -16.79 14.73 20.15
C ARG A 132 -16.39 13.92 18.93
N TYR A 133 -15.14 13.48 18.87
CA TYR A 133 -14.79 12.36 18.02
C TYR A 133 -15.30 11.11 18.74
N ASP A 134 -16.57 10.78 18.50
CA ASP A 134 -17.12 9.48 18.83
C ASP A 134 -16.39 8.45 17.97
N THR A 135 -15.28 7.90 18.48
CA THR A 135 -14.68 6.69 17.90
C THR A 135 -15.58 5.52 18.25
N LEU A 136 -16.75 5.48 17.63
CA LEU A 136 -17.55 4.27 17.52
C LEU A 136 -16.62 3.17 16.97
N PRO A 137 -16.68 1.92 17.48
CA PRO A 137 -15.99 0.82 16.81
C PRO A 137 -16.38 0.82 15.34
N LEU A 138 -15.48 0.37 14.46
CA LEU A 138 -15.59 0.34 12.99
C LEU A 138 -16.79 -0.45 12.41
N THR A 139 -17.84 -0.65 13.20
CA THR A 139 -19.14 -1.15 12.80
C THR A 139 -19.60 -0.36 11.57
N TYR A 140 -19.77 -1.06 10.46
CA TYR A 140 -20.18 -0.56 9.15
C TYR A 140 -19.13 0.18 8.30
N ARG A 141 -17.82 0.10 8.59
CA ARG A 141 -16.74 0.65 7.73
C ARG A 141 -15.89 -0.43 7.04
N PHE A 142 -16.51 -1.54 6.66
CA PHE A 142 -15.83 -2.68 6.02
C PHE A 142 -15.26 -2.37 4.62
N PHE A 143 -15.75 -1.32 3.96
CA PHE A 143 -15.29 -0.90 2.63
C PHE A 143 -14.00 -0.05 2.67
N LEU A 144 -13.57 0.40 3.85
CA LEU A 144 -12.32 1.15 4.04
C LEU A 144 -11.16 0.26 4.51
N LEU A 145 -11.37 -1.06 4.57
CA LEU A 145 -10.38 -2.03 4.98
C LEU A 145 -9.55 -2.49 3.77
N GLY A 146 -8.23 -2.39 3.85
CA GLY A 146 -7.33 -2.98 2.86
C GLY A 146 -7.42 -4.51 2.82
N ASP A 147 -6.90 -5.11 1.74
CA ASP A 147 -6.99 -6.57 1.48
C ASP A 147 -6.47 -7.45 2.62
N TYR A 148 -5.49 -6.94 3.38
CA TYR A 148 -4.88 -7.63 4.51
C TYR A 148 -5.85 -7.86 5.67
N ASP A 149 -6.66 -6.85 6.00
CA ASP A 149 -7.49 -6.84 7.21
C ASP A 149 -8.89 -7.43 6.93
N LYS A 150 -9.34 -7.34 5.65
CA LYS A 150 -10.56 -7.95 5.13
C LYS A 150 -10.65 -9.46 5.38
N LYS A 151 -9.53 -10.19 5.25
CA LYS A 151 -9.49 -11.66 5.38
C LYS A 151 -9.60 -12.15 6.83
N ARG A 152 -9.29 -11.30 7.81
CA ARG A 152 -9.30 -11.67 9.23
C ARG A 152 -10.52 -11.14 9.98
N ARG A 153 -11.11 -10.04 9.51
CA ARG A 153 -12.18 -9.33 10.22
C ARG A 153 -13.58 -9.53 9.66
N LEU A 154 -13.71 -10.17 8.49
CA LEU A 154 -15.02 -10.50 7.96
C LEU A 154 -15.46 -11.89 8.40
N PRO A 155 -16.71 -12.06 8.90
CA PRO A 155 -17.31 -13.37 8.92
C PRO A 155 -17.35 -13.93 7.48
N PRO A 156 -17.31 -15.26 7.29
CA PRO A 156 -17.49 -15.84 5.98
C PRO A 156 -18.79 -15.32 5.36
N ALA A 157 -18.75 -15.00 4.06
CA ALA A 157 -19.94 -14.51 3.37
C ALA A 157 -21.09 -15.51 3.57
N PRO A 158 -22.29 -15.05 3.95
CA PRO A 158 -23.42 -15.95 4.13
C PRO A 158 -23.70 -16.67 2.81
N PHE A 159 -23.92 -17.98 2.89
CA PHE A 159 -24.26 -18.78 1.72
C PHE A 159 -25.69 -18.41 1.30
N LEU A 160 -25.81 -17.48 0.35
CA LEU A 160 -27.08 -17.16 -0.27
C LEU A 160 -27.34 -18.23 -1.34
N PRO A 161 -28.41 -19.01 -1.24
CA PRO A 161 -28.77 -19.90 -2.33
C PRO A 161 -29.02 -19.07 -3.59
N ASN A 162 -28.52 -19.58 -4.73
CA ASN A 162 -28.30 -18.83 -5.96
C ASN A 162 -29.54 -18.08 -6.49
N TYR A 163 -30.74 -18.51 -6.11
CA TYR A 163 -32.00 -17.87 -6.48
C TYR A 163 -32.22 -16.48 -5.86
N LYS A 164 -31.49 -16.09 -4.80
CA LYS A 164 -31.60 -14.74 -4.20
C LYS A 164 -30.63 -13.73 -4.79
N ALA A 165 -29.48 -14.17 -5.28
CA ALA A 165 -28.45 -13.31 -5.83
C ALA A 165 -28.76 -12.90 -7.27
N ASP A 166 -29.38 -13.80 -8.03
CA ASP A 166 -29.70 -13.58 -9.44
C ASP A 166 -31.21 -13.48 -9.67
N LYS A 167 -31.79 -12.34 -9.28
CA LYS A 167 -33.21 -12.04 -9.57
C LYS A 167 -33.50 -12.02 -11.08
N LEU A 168 -32.49 -11.85 -11.91
CA LEU A 168 -32.62 -11.73 -13.36
C LEU A 168 -32.59 -13.08 -14.10
N LEU A 169 -32.10 -14.16 -13.47
CA LEU A 169 -32.04 -15.49 -14.10
C LEU A 169 -33.30 -16.34 -13.88
N TYR A 170 -34.13 -16.00 -12.89
CA TYR A 170 -35.31 -16.81 -12.51
C TYR A 170 -36.65 -16.09 -12.66
N GLN A 171 -36.67 -14.85 -13.19
CA GLN A 171 -37.90 -14.14 -13.51
C GLN A 171 -38.40 -14.57 -14.90
N GLY A 172 -38.85 -15.82 -15.01
CA GLY A 172 -39.35 -16.39 -16.25
C GLY A 172 -39.93 -17.77 -16.04
N GLY A 173 -41.16 -17.84 -15.51
CA GLY A 173 -41.92 -19.09 -15.46
C GLY A 173 -43.00 -19.11 -14.39
N VAL A 174 -44.24 -18.94 -14.86
CA VAL A 174 -45.56 -19.10 -14.21
C VAL A 174 -46.08 -17.91 -13.42
#